data_AF-A0A6L2PZE2-F1
#
_entry.id   AF-A0A6L2PZE2-F1
#
_cell.length_a   1.000
_cell.length_b   1.000
_cell.length_c   1.000
_cell.angle_alpha   90.00
_cell.angle_beta   90.00
_cell.angle_gamma   90.00
#
_symmetry.space_group_name_H-M   'P 1'
#
loop_
_entity.id
_entity.type
_entity.pdbx_description
1 polymer ?
#
loop_
_entity_poly.entity_id
_entity_poly.type
_entity_poly.pdbx_seq_one_letter_code
_entity_poly.pdbx_strand_id
1 'polypeptide(L)'
;QYTPIRHLSLHSLLPETQHYMTYEGSTTHPGCWETTVWIILNRPIYITKQELYALRKLMQGPETIPKAPLGNNARPLQPLHHRTVRTNIDFKKGE
;
A
#
# COMPACT_ATOMS: atom_id res chain seq x y z
N GLN A 1 -7.60 18.28 -16.54
CA GLN A 1 -7.71 17.56 -17.84
C GLN A 1 -8.06 16.11 -17.52
N TYR A 2 -9.16 15.54 -18.03
CA TYR A 2 -9.58 14.18 -17.68
C TYR A 2 -8.85 13.15 -18.56
N THR A 3 -8.13 12.21 -17.94
CA THR A 3 -7.45 11.12 -18.65
C THR A 3 -8.18 9.82 -18.35
N PRO A 4 -9.03 9.30 -19.27
CA PRO A 4 -9.72 8.04 -19.06
C PRO A 4 -8.72 6.89 -19.01
N ILE A 5 -8.78 6.09 -17.95
CA ILE A 5 -8.04 4.82 -17.87
C ILE A 5 -8.80 3.79 -18.70
N ARG A 6 -8.30 3.51 -19.90
CA ARG A 6 -8.95 2.57 -20.83
C ARG A 6 -8.68 1.11 -20.47
N HIS A 7 -7.44 0.81 -20.08
CA HIS A 7 -7.00 -0.53 -19.72
C HIS A 7 -5.86 -0.43 -18.71
N LEU A 8 -5.98 -1.16 -17.61
CA LEU A 8 -4.96 -1.27 -16.57
C LEU A 8 -4.91 -2.73 -16.11
N SER A 9 -3.78 -3.40 -16.34
CA SER A 9 -3.58 -4.75 -15.79
C SER A 9 -3.30 -4.64 -14.30
N LEU A 10 -4.13 -5.26 -13.47
CA LEU A 10 -3.88 -5.32 -12.03
C LEU A 10 -2.71 -6.25 -11.71
N HIS A 11 -2.51 -7.29 -12.53
CA HIS A 11 -1.39 -8.21 -12.37
C HIS A 11 -0.04 -7.50 -12.52
N SER A 12 0.07 -6.50 -13.43
CA SER A 12 1.31 -5.74 -13.57
C SER A 12 1.62 -4.82 -12.38
N LEU A 13 0.67 -4.61 -11.47
CA LEU A 13 0.88 -3.89 -10.22
C LEU A 13 1.25 -4.81 -9.06
N LEU A 14 1.35 -6.12 -9.30
CA LEU A 14 1.78 -7.09 -8.31
C LEU A 14 3.26 -7.41 -8.51
N PRO A 15 4.02 -7.59 -7.42
CA PRO A 15 5.39 -8.10 -7.48
C PRO A 15 5.42 -9.57 -7.91
N GLU A 16 6.53 -9.98 -8.53
CA GLU A 16 6.79 -11.39 -8.86
C GLU A 16 7.17 -12.19 -7.59
N THR A 17 6.19 -12.46 -6.75
CA THR A 17 6.31 -13.33 -5.57
C THR A 17 4.97 -13.93 -5.20
N GLN A 18 4.98 -15.15 -4.69
CA GLN A 18 3.84 -15.77 -4.01
C GLN A 18 3.96 -15.67 -2.50
N HIS A 19 5.10 -15.15 -1.99
CA HIS A 19 5.36 -15.05 -0.56
C HIS A 19 4.65 -13.84 0.04
N TYR A 20 3.97 -14.04 1.17
CA TYR A 20 3.26 -13.00 1.88
C TYR A 20 3.25 -13.21 3.39
N MET A 21 2.91 -12.16 4.11
CA MET A 21 2.56 -12.19 5.53
C MET A 21 1.09 -11.78 5.69
N THR A 22 0.40 -12.32 6.67
CA THR A 22 -1.02 -12.02 6.92
C THR A 22 -1.35 -11.94 8.40
N TYR A 23 -2.24 -11.00 8.76
CA TYR A 23 -2.71 -10.78 10.12
C TYR A 23 -4.07 -10.06 10.12
N GLU A 24 -4.80 -10.17 11.22
CA GLU A 24 -6.05 -9.43 11.44
C GLU A 24 -5.74 -8.01 11.92
N GLY A 25 -6.35 -7.01 11.30
CA GLY A 25 -6.10 -5.62 11.61
C GLY A 25 -7.26 -4.71 11.26
N SER A 26 -6.95 -3.42 11.16
CA SER A 26 -7.94 -2.39 10.90
C SER A 26 -7.74 -1.73 9.54
N THR A 27 -8.73 -0.95 9.14
CA THR A 27 -8.52 0.08 8.11
C THR A 27 -7.50 1.12 8.60
N THR A 28 -6.73 1.71 7.68
CA THR A 28 -5.69 2.72 7.96
C THR A 28 -6.17 4.16 7.75
N HIS A 29 -7.46 4.33 7.54
CA HIS A 29 -8.15 5.61 7.35
C HIS A 29 -9.12 5.84 8.54
N PRO A 30 -9.64 7.07 8.71
CA PRO A 30 -10.60 7.37 9.78
C PRO A 30 -11.76 6.37 9.84
N GLY A 31 -12.19 6.05 11.07
CA GLY A 31 -13.08 4.94 11.38
C GLY A 31 -12.34 3.73 11.95
N CYS A 32 -11.11 3.46 11.48
CA CYS A 32 -10.19 2.47 12.07
C CYS A 32 -10.81 1.10 12.38
N TRP A 33 -11.76 0.64 11.56
CA TRP A 33 -12.56 -0.55 11.82
C TRP A 33 -11.71 -1.82 11.77
N GLU A 34 -11.78 -2.65 12.81
CA GLU A 34 -11.08 -3.94 12.94
C GLU A 34 -11.77 -5.04 12.14
N THR A 35 -11.82 -4.85 10.82
CA THR A 35 -12.55 -5.72 9.87
C THR A 35 -11.65 -6.19 8.71
N THR A 36 -10.34 -5.91 8.77
CA THR A 36 -9.41 -6.16 7.66
C THR A 36 -8.52 -7.35 7.94
N VAL A 37 -8.48 -8.32 7.02
CA VAL A 37 -7.42 -9.32 6.96
C VAL A 37 -6.35 -8.80 6.01
N TRP A 38 -5.19 -8.43 6.55
CA TRP A 38 -4.08 -7.92 5.75
C TRP A 38 -3.35 -9.04 5.03
N ILE A 39 -2.98 -8.81 3.78
CA ILE A 39 -2.03 -9.64 3.01
C ILE A 39 -0.94 -8.70 2.51
N ILE A 40 0.28 -8.87 3.04
CA ILE A 40 1.45 -8.06 2.70
C ILE A 40 2.42 -8.93 1.91
N LEU A 41 2.61 -8.61 0.64
CA LEU A 41 3.51 -9.36 -0.24
C LEU A 41 4.97 -9.11 0.15
N ASN A 42 5.78 -10.17 0.18
CA ASN A 42 7.17 -10.16 0.63
C ASN A 42 8.17 -9.67 -0.45
N ARG A 43 7.71 -8.82 -1.38
CA ARG A 43 8.56 -8.18 -2.39
C ARG A 43 7.90 -6.88 -2.84
N PRO A 44 8.66 -5.78 -2.99
CA PRO A 44 8.12 -4.54 -3.52
C PRO A 44 7.97 -4.60 -5.05
N ILE A 45 7.10 -3.72 -5.59
CA ILE A 45 7.21 -3.28 -6.97
C ILE A 45 8.13 -2.05 -7.04
N TYR A 46 8.83 -1.90 -8.15
CA TYR A 46 9.74 -0.78 -8.36
C TYR A 46 9.12 0.22 -9.33
N ILE A 47 9.30 1.50 -9.03
CA ILE A 47 8.94 2.61 -9.90
C ILE A 47 10.16 3.51 -10.10
N THR A 48 10.17 4.24 -11.20
CA THR A 48 11.18 5.23 -11.51
C THR A 48 11.08 6.45 -10.59
N LYS A 49 12.17 7.23 -10.49
CA LYS A 49 12.19 8.48 -9.74
C LYS A 49 11.18 9.49 -10.30
N GLN A 50 10.99 9.49 -11.62
CA GLN A 50 10.07 10.37 -12.34
C GLN A 50 8.61 10.06 -11.98
N GLU A 51 8.23 8.79 -11.92
CA GLU A 51 6.90 8.36 -11.50
C GLU A 51 6.62 8.73 -10.04
N LEU A 52 7.58 8.47 -9.15
CA LEU A 52 7.46 8.88 -7.74
C LEU A 52 7.34 10.40 -7.59
N TYR A 53 8.09 11.17 -8.38
CA TYR A 53 7.99 12.63 -8.38
C TYR A 53 6.63 13.12 -8.87
N ALA A 54 6.02 12.46 -9.86
CA ALA A 54 4.67 12.77 -10.31
C ALA A 54 3.63 12.57 -9.19
N LEU A 55 3.73 11.47 -8.42
CA LEU A 55 2.87 11.24 -7.25
C LEU A 55 3.03 12.34 -6.17
N ARG A 56 4.26 12.80 -5.93
CA ARG A 56 4.55 13.84 -4.93
C ARG A 56 4.10 15.24 -5.34
N LYS A 57 3.70 15.45 -6.59
CA LYS A 57 3.10 16.72 -7.07
C LYS A 57 1.61 16.83 -6.79
N LEU A 58 0.96 15.76 -6.34
CA LEU A 58 -0.46 15.77 -6.07
C LEU A 58 -0.79 16.71 -4.90
N MET A 59 -1.98 17.31 -4.95
CA MET A 59 -2.48 18.27 -3.96
C MET A 59 -3.76 17.74 -3.31
N GLN A 60 -3.99 18.11 -2.06
CA GLN A 60 -5.26 17.91 -1.36
C GLN A 60 -6.30 18.93 -1.83
N GLY A 61 -7.56 18.49 -1.97
CA GLY A 61 -8.66 19.34 -2.41
C GLY A 61 -8.83 19.38 -3.94
N PRO A 62 -9.85 20.11 -4.44
CA PRO A 62 -10.09 20.26 -5.87
C PRO A 62 -9.00 21.12 -6.54
N GLU A 63 -8.81 20.97 -7.85
CA GLU A 63 -7.85 21.75 -8.64
C GLU A 63 -8.09 23.27 -8.53
N THR A 64 -9.34 23.69 -8.34
CA THR A 64 -9.73 25.11 -8.22
C THR A 64 -9.39 25.72 -6.86
N ILE A 65 -9.28 24.90 -5.80
CA ILE A 65 -9.02 25.35 -4.43
C ILE A 65 -8.06 24.34 -3.76
N PRO A 66 -6.79 24.30 -4.21
CA PRO A 66 -5.80 23.40 -3.64
C PRO A 66 -5.50 23.81 -2.19
N LYS A 67 -5.38 22.83 -1.29
CA LYS A 67 -5.11 23.07 0.13
C LYS A 67 -3.63 22.95 0.46
N ALA A 68 -3.14 21.71 0.49
CA ALA A 68 -1.76 21.39 0.84
C ALA A 68 -1.26 20.27 -0.08
N PRO A 69 0.07 20.10 -0.25
CA PRO A 69 0.62 18.93 -0.92
C PRO A 69 0.08 17.63 -0.32
N LEU A 70 -0.26 16.66 -1.18
CA LEU A 70 -0.65 15.32 -0.77
C LEU A 70 0.61 14.52 -0.40
N GLY A 71 1.20 14.86 0.75
CA GLY A 71 2.35 14.18 1.33
C GLY A 71 2.02 13.56 2.68
N ASN A 72 2.90 12.65 3.14
CA ASN A 72 2.80 11.99 4.45
C ASN A 72 1.42 11.37 4.75
N ASN A 73 0.75 10.90 3.71
CA ASN A 73 -0.60 10.32 3.74
C ASN A 73 -0.60 8.84 4.18
N ALA A 74 0.27 8.50 5.14
CA ALA A 74 0.41 7.17 5.70
C ALA A 74 0.16 7.20 7.21
N ARG A 75 -0.59 6.22 7.72
CA ARG A 75 -0.80 6.05 9.16
C ARG A 75 0.50 5.55 9.82
N PRO A 76 0.91 6.09 10.98
CA PRO A 76 2.06 5.57 11.72
C PRO A 76 1.91 4.10 12.12
N LEU A 77 3.04 3.43 12.35
CA LEU A 77 3.05 2.06 12.87
C LEU A 77 2.24 1.96 14.16
N GLN A 78 1.49 0.88 14.30
CA GLN A 78 0.66 0.60 15.47
C GLN A 78 1.22 -0.64 16.19
N PRO A 79 1.05 -0.76 17.52
CA PRO A 79 1.53 -1.92 18.25
C PRO A 79 0.86 -3.22 17.78
N LEU A 80 1.59 -4.33 17.88
CA LEU A 80 1.08 -5.64 17.45
C LEU A 80 0.00 -6.19 18.39
N HIS A 81 0.02 -5.81 19.67
CA HIS A 81 -0.95 -6.27 20.70
C HIS A 81 -1.15 -7.79 20.70
N HIS A 82 -0.06 -8.56 20.63
CA HIS A 82 -0.05 -10.03 20.67
C HIS A 82 -0.80 -10.74 19.53
N ARG A 83 -1.20 -10.02 18.48
CA ARG A 83 -1.80 -10.64 17.29
C ARG A 83 -0.82 -11.58 16.61
N THR A 84 -1.33 -12.73 16.16
CA THR A 84 -0.53 -13.69 15.39
C THR A 84 -0.32 -13.19 13.97
N VAL A 85 0.95 -13.11 13.56
CA VAL A 85 1.33 -12.92 12.16
C VAL A 85 1.63 -14.28 11.56
N ARG A 86 1.01 -14.59 10.42
CA ARG A 86 1.20 -15.84 9.67
C ARG A 86 1.90 -15.55 8.36
N THR A 87 2.58 -16.54 7.80
CA THR A 87 3.24 -16.43 6.49
C THR A 87 3.31 -17.78 5.80
N ASN A 88 3.38 -17.76 4.48
CA ASN A 88 3.69 -18.94 3.66
C ASN A 88 5.18 -19.05 3.29
N ILE A 89 6.04 -18.20 3.87
CA ILE A 89 7.48 -18.24 3.67
C ILE A 89 8.05 -19.40 4.49
N ASP A 90 8.74 -20.32 3.81
CA ASP A 90 9.53 -21.36 4.46
C ASP A 90 10.95 -20.84 4.74
N PHE A 91 11.20 -20.47 5.99
CA PHE A 91 12.51 -19.95 6.40
C PHE A 91 13.61 -21.01 6.46
N LYS A 92 13.27 -22.30 6.43
CA LYS A 92 14.26 -23.39 6.53
C LYS A 92 14.90 -23.75 5.20
N LYS A 93 14.25 -23.43 4.08
CA LYS A 93 14.76 -23.71 2.73
C LYS A 93 15.97 -22.86 2.31
N GLY A 94 16.35 -21.86 3.11
CA GLY A 94 17.51 -21.00 2.88
C GLY A 94 18.75 -21.35 3.70
N GLU A 95 18.69 -22.39 4.54
CA GLU A 95 19.83 -23.02 5.24
C GLU A 95 20.25 -24.30 4.49
#